data_AF-A0A9X0BQL4-F1
#
_entry.id   AF-A0A9X0BQL4-F1
#
_cell.length_a   1.000
_cell.length_b   1.000
_cell.length_c   1.000
_cell.angle_alpha   90.00
_cell.angle_beta   90.00
_cell.angle_gamma   90.00
#
_symmetry.space_group_name_H-M   'P 1'
#
loop_
_entity.id
_entity.type
_entity.pdbx_description
1 polymer ?
#
loop_
_entity_poly.entity_id
_entity_poly.type
_entity_poly.pdbx_seq_one_letter_code
_entity_poly.pdbx_strand_id
1 'polypeptide(L)'
;MLLYTTGGKGSIRYIFIHGNHEISPFSDEIIVDAKIVVFTGRGNIVYGDNADNSSTKYSFSNGVCTHVNGEPNKFVPARDFTELLLKNVSIPTLIMVEIPTLMTNMVCCFLSSDQIGFSSKLQDDVLYLAIMVYGRSDRASCSLDDRVYLGKTMRSFVPYFVQSLSITSDSYLPGDAQTTCKEITDCLELNADEKELNEFIEVYRNRYFRDPSVPKEAILESCLLNILKMPFDLNSSIMHGLIKQ
;
A
#
# COMPACT_ATOMS: atom_id res chain seq x y z
N MET A 1 4.75 3.22 -26.52
CA MET A 1 3.62 3.89 -25.82
C MET A 1 4.03 3.99 -24.36
N LEU A 2 4.28 5.21 -23.85
CA LEU A 2 4.84 5.44 -22.51
C LEU A 2 3.74 5.19 -21.46
N LEU A 3 3.98 4.25 -20.54
CA LEU A 3 3.13 3.94 -19.38
C LEU A 3 2.91 5.13 -18.42
N TYR A 4 3.63 6.24 -18.61
CA TYR A 4 3.63 7.40 -17.72
C TYR A 4 3.54 8.69 -18.52
N THR A 5 2.32 9.13 -18.83
CA THR A 5 2.09 10.39 -19.56
C THR A 5 2.33 11.65 -18.73
N THR A 6 2.46 11.56 -17.40
CA THR A 6 2.52 12.72 -16.49
C THR A 6 3.69 12.74 -15.51
N GLY A 7 4.61 11.77 -15.55
CA GLY A 7 5.74 11.73 -14.60
C GLY A 7 5.32 11.64 -13.11
N GLY A 8 4.04 11.35 -12.81
CA GLY A 8 3.56 11.06 -11.46
C GLY A 8 3.12 12.24 -10.60
N LYS A 9 3.25 13.51 -11.04
CA LYS A 9 2.84 14.65 -10.22
C LYS A 9 1.32 14.87 -10.26
N GLY A 10 0.67 14.70 -9.12
CA GLY A 10 -0.77 14.94 -8.95
C GLY A 10 -1.68 13.79 -9.40
N SER A 11 -1.15 12.58 -9.61
CA SER A 11 -1.93 11.36 -9.93
C SER A 11 -1.94 10.37 -8.77
N ILE A 12 -2.96 9.53 -8.67
CA ILE A 12 -2.98 8.42 -7.70
C ILE A 12 -1.94 7.37 -8.13
N ARG A 13 -0.92 7.17 -7.30
CA ARG A 13 0.14 6.18 -7.52
C ARG A 13 0.02 5.06 -6.50
N TYR A 14 0.35 3.85 -6.87
CA TYR A 14 0.47 2.75 -5.91
C TYR A 14 1.69 1.88 -6.20
N ILE A 15 2.20 1.26 -5.14
CA ILE A 15 3.43 0.48 -5.13
C ILE A 15 3.19 -0.79 -4.31
N PHE A 16 3.59 -1.93 -4.85
CA PHE A 16 3.60 -3.18 -4.09
C PHE A 16 4.82 -3.21 -3.18
N ILE A 17 4.57 -3.26 -1.87
CA ILE A 17 5.58 -3.62 -0.87
C ILE A 17 5.75 -5.14 -0.85
N HIS A 18 4.65 -5.86 -1.04
CA HIS A 18 4.62 -7.31 -1.23
C HIS A 18 3.45 -7.72 -2.12
N GLY A 19 3.61 -8.79 -2.90
CA GLY A 19 2.58 -9.31 -3.80
C GLY A 19 2.62 -8.65 -5.18
N ASN A 20 1.54 -8.82 -5.93
CA ASN A 20 1.37 -8.29 -7.29
C ASN A 20 -0.13 -8.16 -7.64
N HIS A 21 -0.44 -7.69 -8.85
CA HIS A 21 -1.79 -7.79 -9.42
C HIS A 21 -2.27 -9.23 -9.54
N GLU A 22 -3.58 -9.41 -9.41
CA GLU A 22 -4.24 -10.69 -9.60
C GLU A 22 -4.88 -10.79 -10.98
N ILE A 23 -4.56 -11.88 -11.69
CA ILE A 23 -5.01 -12.10 -13.06
C ILE A 23 -6.32 -12.91 -13.09
N SER A 24 -6.58 -13.72 -12.07
CA SER A 24 -7.77 -14.58 -12.01
C SER A 24 -9.08 -13.79 -12.00
N PRO A 25 -10.18 -14.39 -12.49
CA PRO A 25 -11.49 -13.78 -12.42
C PRO A 25 -11.92 -13.54 -10.96
N PHE A 26 -12.79 -12.53 -10.81
CA PHE A 26 -13.43 -12.18 -9.56
C PHE A 26 -14.81 -12.84 -9.51
N SER A 27 -15.09 -13.61 -8.46
CA SER A 27 -16.40 -14.24 -8.27
C SER A 27 -17.44 -13.20 -7.86
N ASP A 28 -18.72 -13.43 -8.21
CA ASP A 28 -19.82 -12.49 -7.94
C ASP A 28 -19.99 -12.25 -6.43
N GLU A 29 -19.83 -13.29 -5.62
CA GLU A 29 -19.89 -13.23 -4.16
C GLU A 29 -18.54 -13.62 -3.58
N ILE A 30 -17.89 -12.68 -2.88
CA ILE A 30 -16.65 -12.95 -2.17
C ILE A 30 -16.53 -12.18 -0.86
N ILE A 31 -15.68 -12.69 0.02
CA ILE A 31 -15.25 -11.99 1.23
C ILE A 31 -13.74 -11.83 1.18
N VAL A 32 -13.26 -10.60 1.29
CA VAL A 32 -11.83 -10.27 1.37
C VAL A 32 -11.47 -9.98 2.83
N ASP A 33 -10.44 -10.65 3.34
CA ASP A 33 -9.84 -10.38 4.65
C ASP A 33 -8.68 -9.42 4.46
N ALA A 34 -8.83 -8.16 4.90
CA ALA A 34 -7.85 -7.11 4.66
C ALA A 34 -7.75 -6.11 5.83
N LYS A 35 -6.65 -5.39 5.87
CA LYS A 35 -6.39 -4.28 6.79
C LYS A 35 -6.03 -3.04 5.99
N ILE A 36 -6.61 -1.92 6.40
CA ILE A 36 -6.43 -0.62 5.76
C ILE A 36 -5.95 0.37 6.81
N VAL A 37 -4.83 1.03 6.52
CA VAL A 37 -4.24 2.06 7.39
C VAL A 37 -3.95 3.29 6.52
N VAL A 38 -4.27 4.47 7.03
CA VAL A 38 -3.95 5.73 6.35
C VAL A 38 -2.91 6.48 7.17
N PHE A 39 -1.85 6.91 6.50
CA PHE A 39 -0.72 7.63 7.05
C PHE A 39 -0.65 9.06 6.50
N THR A 40 -0.17 9.97 7.34
CA THR A 40 0.34 11.28 6.92
C THR A 40 1.69 11.12 6.23
N GLY A 41 2.18 12.18 5.58
CA GLY A 41 3.54 12.19 5.03
C GLY A 41 4.62 12.06 6.11
N ARG A 42 4.28 12.27 7.39
CA ARG A 42 5.19 12.02 8.52
C ARG A 42 5.14 10.59 9.05
N GLY A 43 4.40 9.68 8.42
CA GLY A 43 4.22 8.30 8.89
C GLY A 43 3.26 8.15 10.07
N ASN A 44 2.50 9.19 10.44
CA ASN A 44 1.52 9.11 11.52
C ASN A 44 0.21 8.49 11.04
N ILE A 45 -0.38 7.60 11.82
CA ILE A 45 -1.67 6.98 11.50
C ILE A 45 -2.80 7.98 11.73
N VAL A 46 -3.66 8.17 10.72
CA VAL A 46 -4.89 8.98 10.81
C VAL A 46 -6.16 8.13 10.69
N TYR A 47 -6.06 6.92 10.12
CA TYR A 47 -7.15 5.94 10.09
C TYR A 47 -6.63 4.52 10.26
N GLY A 48 -7.43 3.71 10.95
CA GLY A 48 -7.12 2.31 11.22
C GLY A 48 -6.09 2.16 12.33
N ASP A 49 -5.51 0.97 12.40
CA ASP A 49 -4.42 0.64 13.29
C ASP A 49 -3.44 -0.30 12.57
N ASN A 50 -2.18 -0.31 12.96
CA ASN A 50 -1.16 -1.22 12.43
C ASN A 50 -0.86 -2.39 13.38
N ALA A 51 -1.76 -2.72 14.32
CA ALA A 51 -1.57 -3.82 15.26
C ALA A 51 -1.68 -5.19 14.55
N ASP A 52 -0.88 -6.17 14.95
CA ASP A 52 -0.68 -7.41 14.17
C ASP A 52 -1.94 -8.28 13.97
N ASN A 53 -2.98 -8.10 14.78
CA ASN A 53 -4.11 -9.04 14.87
C ASN A 53 -5.47 -8.48 14.45
N SER A 54 -5.59 -7.20 14.08
CA SER A 54 -6.87 -6.69 13.58
C SER A 54 -6.95 -6.86 12.06
N SER A 55 -7.98 -7.53 11.59
CA SER A 55 -8.33 -7.57 10.17
C SER A 55 -9.81 -7.32 9.99
N THR A 56 -10.17 -6.80 8.83
CA THR A 56 -11.52 -6.40 8.47
C THR A 56 -11.97 -7.23 7.27
N LYS A 57 -13.19 -7.76 7.37
CA LYS A 57 -13.81 -8.54 6.30
C LYS A 57 -14.66 -7.62 5.42
N TYR A 58 -14.31 -7.55 4.15
CA TYR A 58 -15.03 -6.79 3.12
C TYR A 58 -15.83 -7.77 2.27
N SER A 59 -17.15 -7.69 2.31
CA SER A 59 -18.04 -8.55 1.53
C SER A 59 -18.42 -7.86 0.23
N PHE A 60 -18.18 -8.52 -0.90
CA PHE A 60 -18.53 -8.03 -2.23
C PHE A 60 -19.64 -8.87 -2.84
N SER A 61 -20.61 -8.18 -3.44
CA SER A 61 -21.65 -8.77 -4.29
C SER A 61 -21.64 -8.06 -5.63
N ASN A 62 -21.54 -8.81 -6.73
CA ASN A 62 -21.42 -8.31 -8.10
C ASN A 62 -20.33 -7.23 -8.25
N GLY A 63 -19.19 -7.44 -7.60
CA GLY A 63 -18.04 -6.52 -7.68
C GLY A 63 -18.15 -5.22 -6.86
N VAL A 64 -19.20 -5.07 -6.04
CA VAL A 64 -19.42 -3.89 -5.16
C VAL A 64 -19.34 -4.30 -3.69
N CYS A 65 -18.63 -3.53 -2.85
CA CYS A 65 -18.57 -3.82 -1.42
C CYS A 65 -19.89 -3.47 -0.73
N THR A 66 -20.59 -4.49 -0.24
CA THR A 66 -21.90 -4.33 0.41
C THR A 66 -21.78 -4.21 1.93
N HIS A 67 -20.83 -4.91 2.54
CA HIS A 67 -20.67 -4.97 4.00
C HIS A 67 -19.21 -4.94 4.41
N VAL A 68 -18.94 -4.35 5.57
CA VAL A 68 -17.62 -4.36 6.20
C VAL A 68 -17.79 -4.85 7.64
N ASN A 69 -17.19 -5.99 7.97
CA ASN A 69 -17.46 -6.74 9.21
C ASN A 69 -18.95 -7.01 9.45
N GLY A 70 -19.71 -7.24 8.38
CA GLY A 70 -21.15 -7.49 8.45
C GLY A 70 -22.02 -6.22 8.59
N GLU A 71 -21.40 -5.04 8.70
CA GLU A 71 -22.12 -3.76 8.77
C GLU A 71 -22.24 -3.13 7.37
N PRO A 72 -23.46 -2.80 6.90
CA PRO A 72 -23.65 -2.08 5.65
C PRO A 72 -23.24 -0.60 5.81
N ASN A 73 -22.90 0.05 4.70
CA ASN A 73 -22.57 1.50 4.64
C ASN A 73 -21.43 1.95 5.58
N LYS A 74 -20.59 1.02 6.05
CA LYS A 74 -19.40 1.39 6.82
C LYS A 74 -18.46 2.24 5.98
N PHE A 75 -17.80 3.18 6.63
CA PHE A 75 -16.80 4.02 6.00
C PHE A 75 -15.62 3.18 5.47
N VAL A 76 -15.16 3.50 4.25
CA VAL A 76 -13.97 2.91 3.63
C VAL A 76 -13.13 4.06 3.07
N PRO A 77 -11.87 4.25 3.52
CA PRO A 77 -11.00 5.29 2.98
C PRO A 77 -10.80 5.12 1.48
N ALA A 78 -10.95 6.20 0.71
CA ALA A 78 -10.83 6.17 -0.75
C ALA A 78 -11.61 5.00 -1.37
N ARG A 79 -12.88 4.83 -0.98
CA ARG A 79 -13.73 3.66 -1.21
C ARG A 79 -13.53 3.02 -2.58
N ASP A 80 -13.80 3.75 -3.66
CA ASP A 80 -13.75 3.20 -5.02
C ASP A 80 -12.39 2.58 -5.36
N PHE A 81 -11.32 3.28 -4.96
CA PHE A 81 -9.95 2.84 -5.20
C PHE A 81 -9.58 1.63 -4.33
N THR A 82 -9.93 1.69 -3.05
CA THR A 82 -9.73 0.58 -2.11
C THR A 82 -10.45 -0.67 -2.58
N GLU A 83 -11.75 -0.54 -2.91
CA GLU A 83 -12.56 -1.63 -3.44
C GLU A 83 -11.93 -2.20 -4.70
N LEU A 84 -11.51 -1.34 -5.64
CA LEU A 84 -10.84 -1.77 -6.87
C LEU A 84 -9.57 -2.59 -6.59
N LEU A 85 -8.71 -2.16 -5.67
CA LEU A 85 -7.50 -2.91 -5.32
C LEU A 85 -7.83 -4.22 -4.60
N LEU A 86 -8.76 -4.24 -3.64
CA LEU A 86 -9.14 -5.47 -2.94
C LEU A 86 -9.62 -6.58 -3.90
N LYS A 87 -10.14 -6.20 -5.08
CA LYS A 87 -10.54 -7.15 -6.13
C LYS A 87 -9.40 -7.66 -7.00
N ASN A 88 -8.37 -6.83 -7.21
CA ASN A 88 -7.39 -6.99 -8.30
C ASN A 88 -5.98 -7.34 -7.81
N VAL A 89 -5.83 -7.84 -6.59
CA VAL A 89 -4.50 -8.08 -5.98
C VAL A 89 -4.34 -9.51 -5.52
N SER A 90 -3.10 -10.00 -5.59
CA SER A 90 -2.73 -11.34 -5.19
C SER A 90 -2.90 -11.55 -3.68
N ILE A 91 -2.80 -12.78 -3.21
CA ILE A 91 -2.91 -13.09 -1.78
C ILE A 91 -1.72 -13.94 -1.38
N PRO A 92 -0.94 -13.54 -0.36
CA PRO A 92 -1.00 -12.26 0.35
C PRO A 92 -0.51 -11.05 -0.46
N THR A 93 -0.90 -9.84 -0.04
CA THR A 93 -0.39 -8.58 -0.64
C THR A 93 -0.28 -7.46 0.41
N LEU A 94 0.70 -6.57 0.23
CA LEU A 94 0.78 -5.28 0.90
C LEU A 94 1.09 -4.19 -0.14
N ILE A 95 0.18 -3.23 -0.27
CA ILE A 95 0.28 -2.12 -1.22
C ILE A 95 0.30 -0.82 -0.44
N MET A 96 1.13 0.11 -0.89
CA MET A 96 1.08 1.52 -0.48
C MET A 96 0.58 2.35 -1.64
N VAL A 97 -0.24 3.34 -1.35
CA VAL A 97 -0.92 4.19 -2.32
C VAL A 97 -0.73 5.62 -1.90
N GLU A 98 -0.32 6.45 -2.83
CA GLU A 98 -0.17 7.89 -2.66
C GLU A 98 -1.40 8.61 -3.24
N ILE A 99 -2.08 9.39 -2.40
CA ILE A 99 -3.34 10.07 -2.70
C ILE A 99 -3.16 11.58 -2.52
N PRO A 100 -3.11 12.37 -3.62
CA PRO A 100 -3.02 13.83 -3.52
C PRO A 100 -4.27 14.45 -2.89
N THR A 101 -4.11 15.34 -1.91
CA THR A 101 -5.24 16.02 -1.23
C THR A 101 -5.88 17.11 -2.10
N LEU A 102 -5.16 17.73 -3.05
CA LEU A 102 -5.79 18.62 -4.04
C LEU A 102 -6.75 17.89 -5.00
N MET A 103 -6.47 16.63 -5.35
CA MET A 103 -7.41 15.80 -6.10
C MET A 103 -8.64 15.39 -5.28
N THR A 104 -8.56 15.45 -3.95
CA THR A 104 -9.75 15.24 -3.09
C THR A 104 -10.76 16.39 -3.17
N ASN A 105 -10.38 17.57 -3.70
CA ASN A 105 -11.27 18.71 -3.95
C ASN A 105 -11.68 18.91 -5.43
N MET A 106 -11.02 18.26 -6.40
CA MET A 106 -11.31 18.46 -7.84
C MET A 106 -11.74 17.18 -8.58
N VAL A 107 -11.48 15.99 -8.03
CA VAL A 107 -12.05 14.71 -8.49
C VAL A 107 -13.25 14.35 -7.60
N CYS A 108 -14.07 15.36 -7.28
CA CYS A 108 -15.29 15.24 -6.48
C CYS A 108 -16.47 14.59 -7.24
N CYS A 109 -16.21 13.82 -8.30
CA CYS A 109 -17.20 12.92 -8.89
C CYS A 109 -17.05 11.46 -8.40
N PHE A 110 -15.95 11.09 -7.73
CA PHE A 110 -15.71 9.74 -7.18
C PHE A 110 -15.39 9.71 -5.68
N LEU A 111 -15.11 10.87 -5.07
CA LEU A 111 -14.89 10.96 -3.63
C LEU A 111 -15.61 12.22 -3.13
N SER A 112 -16.84 12.06 -2.62
CA SER A 112 -17.53 13.12 -1.91
C SER A 112 -16.73 13.50 -0.66
N SER A 113 -16.61 14.80 -0.39
CA SER A 113 -15.93 15.40 0.77
C SER A 113 -16.30 14.78 2.13
N ASP A 114 -17.45 14.11 2.21
CA ASP A 114 -17.94 13.43 3.41
C ASP A 114 -17.32 12.02 3.62
N GLN A 115 -16.60 11.49 2.63
CA GLN A 115 -16.01 10.14 2.63
C GLN A 115 -14.51 10.09 2.91
N ILE A 116 -13.90 11.21 3.33
CA ILE A 116 -12.51 11.20 3.75
C ILE A 116 -12.40 11.22 5.28
N GLY A 117 -13.43 11.65 6.02
CA GLY A 117 -13.49 11.51 7.48
C GLY A 117 -12.36 12.19 8.27
N PHE A 118 -11.38 12.79 7.60
CA PHE A 118 -10.26 13.46 8.22
C PHE A 118 -10.60 14.93 8.42
N SER A 119 -10.51 15.39 9.67
CA SER A 119 -10.80 16.79 10.00
C SER A 119 -9.95 17.74 9.16
N SER A 120 -10.49 18.92 8.87
CA SER A 120 -9.96 20.04 8.08
C SER A 120 -8.63 20.67 8.56
N LYS A 121 -7.79 19.90 9.27
CA LYS A 121 -6.49 20.31 9.83
C LYS A 121 -5.29 19.53 9.29
N LEU A 122 -5.46 18.66 8.29
CA LEU A 122 -4.31 18.05 7.63
C LEU A 122 -3.62 19.09 6.76
N GLN A 123 -2.40 19.47 7.15
CA GLN A 123 -1.51 20.34 6.38
C GLN A 123 -0.79 19.61 5.23
N ASP A 124 -1.02 18.30 5.09
CA ASP A 124 -0.31 17.48 4.12
C ASP A 124 -1.00 17.53 2.76
N ASP A 125 -0.20 17.79 1.72
CA ASP A 125 -0.65 17.82 0.33
C ASP A 125 -0.94 16.40 -0.23
N VAL A 126 -0.55 15.37 0.52
CA VAL A 126 -0.64 13.95 0.12
C VAL A 126 -0.92 13.08 1.35
N LEU A 127 -1.82 12.10 1.20
CA LEU A 127 -2.06 11.03 2.16
C LEU A 127 -1.61 9.68 1.59
N TYR A 128 -1.18 8.79 2.47
CA TYR A 128 -0.67 7.48 2.09
C TYR A 128 -1.59 6.38 2.62
N LEU A 129 -2.23 5.64 1.73
CA LEU A 129 -3.10 4.52 2.06
C LEU A 129 -2.32 3.22 1.92
N ALA A 130 -2.21 2.46 3.01
CA ALA A 130 -1.64 1.11 2.99
C ALA A 130 -2.76 0.07 3.08
N ILE A 131 -2.78 -0.85 2.11
CA ILE A 131 -3.76 -1.93 2.01
C ILE A 131 -3.02 -3.26 2.12
N MET A 132 -3.35 -4.03 3.14
CA MET A 132 -2.83 -5.38 3.38
C MET A 132 -3.94 -6.39 3.21
N VAL A 133 -3.74 -7.36 2.31
CA VAL A 133 -4.73 -8.40 2.01
C VAL A 133 -4.21 -9.76 2.47
N TYR A 134 -4.96 -10.38 3.38
CA TYR A 134 -4.65 -11.68 3.98
C TYR A 134 -5.45 -12.83 3.35
N GLY A 135 -6.58 -12.56 2.71
CA GLY A 135 -7.44 -13.67 2.30
C GLY A 135 -8.57 -13.25 1.41
N ARG A 136 -9.09 -14.25 0.68
CA ARG A 136 -10.28 -14.14 -0.14
C ARG A 136 -10.99 -15.48 -0.09
N SER A 137 -12.32 -15.46 0.05
CA SER A 137 -13.12 -16.66 0.31
C SER A 137 -13.06 -17.74 -0.77
N ASP A 138 -12.72 -17.36 -1.99
CA ASP A 138 -12.55 -18.25 -3.15
C ASP A 138 -11.10 -18.76 -3.31
N ARG A 139 -10.22 -18.49 -2.34
CA ARG A 139 -8.79 -18.81 -2.39
C ARG A 139 -8.28 -19.47 -1.12
N ALA A 140 -7.11 -20.07 -1.24
CA ALA A 140 -6.33 -20.49 -0.10
C ALA A 140 -6.03 -19.29 0.81
N SER A 141 -6.18 -19.51 2.11
CA SER A 141 -5.84 -18.53 3.13
C SER A 141 -4.33 -18.27 3.17
N CYS A 142 -3.93 -17.03 3.43
CA CYS A 142 -2.56 -16.66 3.76
C CYS A 142 -2.03 -17.46 4.95
N SER A 143 -0.77 -17.92 4.85
CA SER A 143 -0.11 -18.71 5.89
C SER A 143 0.16 -17.86 7.14
N LEU A 144 0.41 -18.50 8.29
CA LEU A 144 0.75 -17.79 9.52
C LEU A 144 2.05 -16.98 9.34
N ASP A 145 3.05 -17.56 8.69
CA ASP A 145 4.34 -16.89 8.45
C ASP A 145 4.18 -15.65 7.57
N ASP A 146 3.30 -15.71 6.57
CA ASP A 146 2.96 -14.56 5.73
C ASP A 146 2.23 -13.48 6.54
N ARG A 147 1.27 -13.85 7.38
CA ARG A 147 0.57 -12.88 8.26
C ARG A 147 1.55 -12.16 9.18
N VAL A 148 2.48 -12.90 9.80
CA VAL A 148 3.53 -12.34 10.67
C VAL A 148 4.44 -11.41 9.89
N TYR A 149 4.89 -11.82 8.69
CA TYR A 149 5.73 -11.00 7.83
C TYR A 149 5.07 -9.68 7.45
N LEU A 150 3.82 -9.72 6.97
CA LEU A 150 3.10 -8.53 6.53
C LEU A 150 2.75 -7.61 7.70
N GLY A 151 2.34 -8.18 8.85
CA GLY A 151 2.07 -7.41 10.07
C GLY A 151 3.29 -6.63 10.54
N LYS A 152 4.43 -7.31 10.67
CA LYS A 152 5.71 -6.66 11.02
C LYS A 152 6.15 -5.65 9.98
N THR A 153 5.96 -5.93 8.69
CA THR A 153 6.29 -4.96 7.63
C THR A 153 5.41 -3.71 7.72
N MET A 154 4.09 -3.87 7.89
CA MET A 154 3.14 -2.77 8.07
C MET A 154 3.46 -1.92 9.30
N ARG A 155 3.90 -2.55 10.38
CA ARG A 155 4.21 -1.85 11.63
C ARG A 155 5.57 -1.16 11.60
N SER A 156 6.61 -1.90 11.21
CA SER A 156 8.00 -1.51 11.47
C SER A 156 8.71 -0.92 10.26
N PHE A 157 8.15 -1.04 9.05
CA PHE A 157 8.75 -0.52 7.82
C PHE A 157 7.88 0.53 7.13
N VAL A 158 6.58 0.26 6.95
CA VAL A 158 5.68 1.14 6.19
C VAL A 158 5.67 2.60 6.70
N PRO A 159 5.61 2.90 8.01
CA PRO A 159 5.56 4.28 8.48
C PRO A 159 6.80 5.10 8.07
N TYR A 160 7.98 4.51 8.23
CA TYR A 160 9.26 5.15 7.90
C TYR A 160 9.50 5.20 6.39
N PHE A 161 9.02 4.19 5.66
CA PHE A 161 9.03 4.19 4.20
C PHE A 161 8.14 5.30 3.64
N VAL A 162 6.92 5.45 4.17
CA VAL A 162 6.02 6.56 3.83
C VAL A 162 6.68 7.90 4.14
N GLN A 163 7.29 8.03 5.32
CA GLN A 163 7.99 9.25 5.70
C GLN A 163 9.10 9.62 4.71
N SER A 164 9.94 8.65 4.38
CA SER A 164 11.07 8.82 3.46
C SER A 164 10.59 9.15 2.04
N LEU A 165 9.57 8.41 1.57
CA LEU A 165 8.99 8.64 0.25
C LEU A 165 8.32 10.01 0.17
N SER A 166 7.69 10.50 1.25
CA SER A 166 7.03 11.81 1.22
C SER A 166 7.99 12.96 0.91
N ILE A 167 9.23 12.87 1.41
CA ILE A 167 10.29 13.87 1.21
C ILE A 167 10.74 13.88 -0.25
N THR A 168 10.77 12.71 -0.90
CA THR A 168 11.31 12.53 -2.26
C THR A 168 10.24 12.30 -3.33
N SER A 169 8.96 12.29 -2.94
CA SER A 169 7.81 11.92 -3.77
C SER A 169 7.71 12.72 -5.07
N ASP A 170 8.06 14.00 -5.00
CA ASP A 170 8.06 14.96 -6.11
C ASP A 170 9.18 14.70 -7.14
N SER A 171 10.26 14.03 -6.73
CA SER A 171 11.44 13.73 -7.54
C SER A 171 11.41 12.33 -8.15
N TYR A 172 10.47 11.49 -7.72
CA TYR A 172 10.44 10.09 -8.11
C TYR A 172 9.90 9.90 -9.53
N LEU A 173 10.83 9.70 -10.47
CA LEU A 173 10.55 9.40 -11.88
C LEU A 173 10.78 7.91 -12.18
N PRO A 174 9.90 7.28 -12.99
CA PRO A 174 10.14 5.93 -13.50
C PRO A 174 11.49 5.86 -14.24
N GLY A 175 12.37 4.96 -13.82
CA GLY A 175 13.68 4.73 -14.45
C GLY A 175 14.90 5.11 -13.60
N ASP A 176 14.72 5.79 -12.46
CA ASP A 176 15.81 6.16 -11.53
C ASP A 176 15.69 5.46 -10.16
N ALA A 177 15.32 4.17 -10.18
CA ALA A 177 15.07 3.42 -8.95
C ALA A 177 16.30 3.37 -8.02
N GLN A 178 17.52 3.34 -8.56
CA GLN A 178 18.74 3.26 -7.76
C GLN A 178 18.98 4.53 -6.92
N THR A 179 18.86 5.71 -7.52
CA THR A 179 19.04 6.98 -6.80
C THR A 179 17.96 7.13 -5.72
N THR A 180 16.70 6.83 -6.07
CA THR A 180 15.60 6.87 -5.09
C THR A 180 15.78 5.85 -3.96
N CYS A 181 16.27 4.64 -4.25
CA CYS A 181 16.59 3.65 -3.21
C CYS A 181 17.62 4.20 -2.23
N LYS A 182 18.66 4.85 -2.73
CA LYS A 182 19.71 5.43 -1.90
C LYS A 182 19.17 6.55 -1.00
N GLU A 183 18.42 7.49 -1.58
CA GLU A 183 17.82 8.59 -0.81
C GLU A 183 16.86 8.09 0.28
N ILE A 184 16.04 7.08 -0.04
CA ILE A 184 15.14 6.47 0.94
C ILE A 184 15.94 5.71 2.00
N THR A 185 17.02 5.02 1.63
CA THR A 185 17.90 4.33 2.59
C THR A 185 18.49 5.31 3.58
N ASP A 186 19.08 6.41 3.10
CA ASP A 186 19.66 7.46 3.93
C ASP A 186 18.60 8.05 4.88
N CYS A 187 17.36 8.24 4.40
CA CYS A 187 16.26 8.73 5.23
C CYS A 187 15.81 7.71 6.29
N LEU A 188 15.74 6.42 5.95
CA LEU A 188 15.37 5.35 6.88
C LEU A 188 16.41 5.22 7.99
N GLU A 189 17.70 5.27 7.66
CA GLU A 189 18.78 5.20 8.65
C GLU A 189 18.78 6.37 9.64
N LEU A 190 18.35 7.55 9.19
CA LEU A 190 18.29 8.76 10.03
C LEU A 190 17.04 8.84 10.91
N ASN A 191 15.89 8.35 10.41
CA ASN A 191 14.59 8.62 11.04
C ASN A 191 13.90 7.39 11.63
N ALA A 192 14.23 6.18 11.19
CA ALA A 192 13.57 4.98 11.68
C ALA A 192 14.04 4.64 13.10
N ASP A 193 13.11 4.15 13.93
CA ASP A 193 13.49 3.49 15.17
C ASP A 193 14.38 2.29 14.85
N GLU A 194 15.58 2.27 15.42
CA GLU A 194 16.59 1.27 15.10
C GLU A 194 16.10 -0.15 15.40
N LYS A 195 15.35 -0.31 16.50
CA LYS A 195 14.82 -1.61 16.90
C LYS A 195 13.74 -2.08 15.93
N GLU A 196 12.79 -1.22 15.58
CA GLU A 196 11.74 -1.56 14.62
C GLU A 196 12.31 -1.86 13.23
N LEU A 197 13.24 -1.04 12.74
CA LEU A 197 13.90 -1.28 11.46
C LEU A 197 14.67 -2.60 11.46
N ASN A 198 15.40 -2.90 12.53
CA ASN A 198 16.12 -4.17 12.65
C ASN A 198 15.14 -5.37 12.72
N GLU A 199 14.01 -5.24 13.43
CA GLU A 199 12.97 -6.27 13.43
C GLU A 199 12.43 -6.56 12.02
N PHE A 200 12.22 -5.53 11.19
CA PHE A 200 11.85 -5.71 9.80
C PHE A 200 12.95 -6.41 8.99
N ILE A 201 14.20 -5.96 9.10
CA ILE A 201 15.35 -6.52 8.38
C ILE A 201 15.51 -8.01 8.68
N GLU A 202 15.40 -8.42 9.95
CA GLU A 202 15.47 -9.84 10.33
C GLU A 202 14.39 -10.69 9.64
N VAL A 203 13.15 -10.19 9.60
CA VAL A 203 12.05 -10.96 9.02
C VAL A 203 12.19 -11.02 7.49
N TYR A 204 12.61 -9.92 6.86
CA TYR A 204 12.87 -9.90 5.42
C TYR A 204 14.04 -10.82 5.05
N ARG A 205 15.12 -10.81 5.83
CA ARG A 205 16.28 -11.71 5.66
C ARG A 205 15.86 -13.16 5.72
N ASN A 206 15.16 -13.56 6.77
CA ASN A 206 14.71 -14.94 6.96
C ASN A 206 13.81 -15.43 5.82
N ARG A 207 13.03 -14.52 5.23
CA ARG A 207 12.12 -14.84 4.13
C ARG A 207 12.83 -15.00 2.79
N TYR A 208 13.66 -14.03 2.41
CA TYR A 208 14.17 -13.90 1.03
C TYR A 208 15.62 -14.31 0.84
N PHE A 209 16.47 -14.16 1.87
CA PHE A 209 17.89 -14.47 1.78
C PHE A 209 18.22 -15.82 2.42
N ARG A 210 17.59 -16.13 3.55
CA ARG A 210 17.85 -17.34 4.36
C ARG A 210 19.33 -17.50 4.75
N ASP A 211 20.05 -16.39 4.82
CA ASP A 211 21.47 -16.33 5.13
C ASP A 211 21.73 -15.19 6.14
N PRO A 212 22.15 -15.51 7.38
CA PRO A 212 22.42 -14.52 8.43
C PRO A 212 23.63 -13.63 8.14
N SER A 213 24.51 -14.01 7.20
CA SER A 213 25.71 -13.25 6.86
C SER A 213 25.45 -12.02 5.98
N VAL A 214 24.24 -11.92 5.40
CA VAL A 214 23.89 -10.80 4.51
C VAL A 214 23.75 -9.51 5.33
N PRO A 215 24.52 -8.47 5.00
CA PRO A 215 24.52 -7.21 5.73
C PRO A 215 23.18 -6.48 5.57
N LYS A 216 22.85 -5.65 6.57
CA LYS A 216 21.58 -4.92 6.65
C LYS A 216 21.37 -4.03 5.42
N GLU A 217 22.43 -3.37 4.97
CA GLU A 217 22.44 -2.42 3.86
C GLU A 217 22.04 -3.13 2.55
N ALA A 218 22.62 -4.31 2.29
CA ALA A 218 22.28 -5.11 1.10
C ALA A 218 20.84 -5.64 1.13
N ILE A 219 20.31 -5.94 2.33
CA ILE A 219 18.91 -6.35 2.49
C ILE A 219 17.98 -5.19 2.18
N LEU A 220 18.27 -4.01 2.72
CA LEU A 220 17.46 -2.83 2.53
C LEU A 220 17.49 -2.37 1.07
N GLU A 221 18.66 -2.35 0.44
CA GLU A 221 18.82 -2.03 -0.98
C GLU A 221 18.02 -3.00 -1.86
N SER A 222 18.17 -4.31 -1.65
CA SER A 222 17.41 -5.32 -2.40
C SER A 222 15.90 -5.20 -2.18
N CYS A 223 15.48 -4.89 -0.96
CA CYS A 223 14.08 -4.63 -0.64
C CYS A 223 13.54 -3.42 -1.41
N LEU A 224 14.21 -2.27 -1.30
CA LEU A 224 13.79 -1.03 -1.93
C LEU A 224 13.81 -1.15 -3.46
N LEU A 225 14.81 -1.82 -4.05
CA LEU A 225 14.82 -2.08 -5.50
C LEU A 225 13.63 -2.93 -5.92
N ASN A 226 13.20 -3.90 -5.11
CA ASN A 226 12.02 -4.69 -5.40
C ASN A 226 10.71 -3.89 -5.31
N ILE A 227 10.64 -2.94 -4.39
CA ILE A 227 9.47 -2.07 -4.18
C ILE A 227 9.40 -0.99 -5.26
N LEU A 228 10.52 -0.30 -5.49
CA LEU A 228 10.62 0.90 -6.33
C LEU A 228 10.90 0.62 -7.81
N LYS A 229 11.02 -0.65 -8.21
CA LYS A 229 11.21 -1.00 -9.63
C LYS A 229 10.06 -0.51 -10.53
N MET A 230 8.82 -0.44 -10.02
CA MET A 230 7.65 -0.01 -10.80
C MET A 230 6.59 0.64 -9.90
N PRO A 231 6.53 1.98 -9.80
CA PRO A 231 5.34 2.64 -9.32
C PRO A 231 4.25 2.55 -10.39
N PHE A 232 3.02 2.27 -9.99
CA PHE A 232 1.92 2.17 -10.94
C PHE A 232 1.06 3.44 -10.86
N ASP A 233 0.82 4.06 -12.01
CA ASP A 233 -0.26 5.02 -12.17
C ASP A 233 -1.58 4.26 -12.36
N LEU A 234 -2.63 4.64 -11.63
CA LEU A 234 -3.92 3.96 -11.67
C LEU A 234 -4.53 3.95 -13.08
N ASN A 235 -4.57 5.10 -13.75
CA ASN A 235 -5.21 5.21 -15.05
C ASN A 235 -4.47 4.36 -16.08
N SER A 236 -3.13 4.42 -16.08
CA SER A 236 -2.31 3.55 -16.92
C SER A 236 -2.57 2.07 -16.61
N SER A 237 -2.70 1.70 -15.34
CA SER A 237 -2.94 0.30 -14.93
C SER A 237 -4.28 -0.23 -15.44
N ILE A 238 -5.33 0.59 -15.41
CA ILE A 238 -6.65 0.25 -15.98
C ILE A 238 -6.54 0.15 -17.51
N MET A 239 -5.95 1.15 -18.16
CA MET A 239 -5.79 1.19 -19.61
C MET A 239 -5.00 -0.01 -20.16
N HIS A 240 -4.04 -0.51 -19.39
CA HIS A 240 -3.23 -1.68 -19.75
C HIS A 240 -3.80 -3.01 -19.24
N GLY A 241 -4.99 -3.01 -18.61
CA GLY A 241 -5.69 -4.22 -18.17
C GLY A 241 -5.05 -4.94 -16.96
N LEU A 242 -4.15 -4.28 -16.23
CA LEU A 242 -3.60 -4.79 -14.97
C LEU A 242 -4.63 -4.73 -13.85
N ILE A 243 -5.53 -3.75 -13.92
CA ILE A 243 -6.68 -3.60 -13.04
C ILE A 243 -7.95 -3.73 -13.87
N LYS A 244 -8.84 -4.63 -13.46
CA LYS A 244 -10.17 -4.82 -14.06
C LYS A 244 -11.20 -4.02 -13.26
N GLN A 245 -12.06 -3.30 -13.96
CA GLN A 245 -13.16 -2.51 -13.36
C GLN A 245 -14.34 -3.41 -13.01
#